data_AF-A0A1A8N675-F1
#
_entry.id   AF-A0A1A8N675-F1
#
_cell.length_a   1.000
_cell.length_b   1.000
_cell.length_c   1.000
_cell.angle_alpha   90.00
_cell.angle_beta   90.00
_cell.angle_gamma   90.00
#
_symmetry.space_group_name_H-M   'P 1'
#
loop_
_entity.id
_entity.type
_entity.pdbx_description
1 polymer ?
#
loop_
_entity_poly.entity_id
_entity_poly.type
_entity_poly.pdbx_seq_one_letter_code
_entity_poly.pdbx_strand_id
1 'polypeptide(L)'
;SSINQPLRQLRKYGLPQELLIIFYTAAVESILCSSITVWFGSATKMDKRRLQRIIKTAGKIIGAQLPSVQELYISRTRKKAVNIVQDATHPASTLFHLLPSGRRYRSLYTKTTRHKNSFFPSAISLLNL
;
A
#
# COMPACT_ATOMS: atom_id res chain seq x y z
N SER A 1 13.63 14.28 -6.73
CA SER A 1 12.17 14.29 -6.60
C SER A 1 11.79 15.42 -5.68
N SER A 2 10.95 16.35 -6.15
CA SER A 2 10.51 17.52 -5.39
C SER A 2 9.75 17.15 -4.11
N ILE A 3 9.13 15.96 -4.07
CA ILE A 3 8.33 15.48 -2.92
C ILE A 3 9.13 15.35 -1.62
N ASN A 4 10.45 15.09 -1.69
CA ASN A 4 11.31 14.96 -0.49
C ASN A 4 12.00 16.27 -0.11
N GLN A 5 11.71 17.40 -0.77
CA GLN A 5 12.37 18.68 -0.44
C GLN A 5 12.06 19.16 0.98
N PRO A 6 10.81 19.11 1.48
CA PRO A 6 10.52 19.49 2.87
C PRO A 6 11.30 18.63 3.87
N LEU A 7 11.38 17.32 3.65
CA LEU A 7 12.19 16.40 4.47
C LEU A 7 13.66 16.81 4.55
N ARG A 8 14.25 17.26 3.42
CA ARG A 8 15.63 17.75 3.41
C ARG A 8 15.81 19.01 4.24
N GLN A 9 14.84 19.92 4.17
CA GLN A 9 14.89 21.16 4.97
C GLN A 9 14.77 20.84 6.46
N LEU A 10 13.82 20.00 6.86
CA LEU A 10 13.67 19.57 8.26
C LEU A 10 14.94 18.89 8.79
N ARG A 11 15.60 18.07 7.98
CA ARG A 11 16.89 17.47 8.36
C ARG A 11 17.99 18.52 8.57
N LYS A 12 18.03 19.58 7.75
CA LYS A 12 18.99 20.70 7.91
C LYS A 12 18.76 21.49 9.20
N TYR A 13 17.50 21.63 9.63
CA TYR A 13 17.15 22.25 10.90
C TYR A 13 17.45 21.37 12.13
N GLY A 14 18.07 20.19 11.95
CA GLY A 14 18.50 19.34 13.05
C GLY A 14 17.35 18.58 13.74
N LEU A 15 16.18 18.44 13.08
CA LEU A 15 15.08 17.69 13.68
C LEU A 15 15.50 16.24 13.99
N PRO A 16 15.05 15.69 15.15
CA PRO A 16 15.30 14.30 15.50
C PRO A 16 14.67 13.36 14.48
N GLN A 17 15.26 12.17 14.34
CA GLN A 17 14.85 11.16 13.36
C GLN A 17 13.36 10.80 13.47
N GLU A 18 12.84 10.68 14.69
CA GLU A 18 11.44 10.37 14.96
C GLU A 18 10.47 11.37 14.32
N LEU A 19 10.73 12.68 14.46
CA LEU A 19 9.90 13.72 13.85
C LEU A 19 9.98 13.69 12.32
N LEU A 20 11.13 13.31 11.76
CA LEU A 20 11.27 13.14 10.31
C LEU A 20 10.47 11.93 9.80
N ILE A 21 10.38 10.84 10.58
CA ILE A 21 9.54 9.68 10.27
C ILE A 21 8.06 10.09 10.31
N ILE A 22 7.63 10.78 11.37
CA ILE A 22 6.25 11.27 11.50
C ILE A 22 5.89 12.16 10.30
N PHE A 23 6.77 13.10 9.94
CA PHE A 23 6.57 13.96 8.78
C PHE A 23 6.50 13.16 7.47
N TYR A 24 7.39 12.18 7.27
CA TYR A 24 7.34 11.30 6.10
C TYR A 24 6.00 10.59 6.00
N THR A 25 5.54 9.97 7.09
CA THR A 25 4.27 9.24 7.12
C THR A 25 3.08 10.16 6.84
N ALA A 26 3.07 11.36 7.42
CA ALA A 26 1.98 12.31 7.28
C ALA A 26 1.91 12.98 5.88
N ALA A 27 3.05 13.29 5.26
CA ALA A 27 3.10 14.08 4.03
C ALA A 27 3.48 13.28 2.77
N VAL A 28 4.52 12.45 2.84
CA VAL A 28 5.03 11.74 1.66
C VAL A 28 4.32 10.40 1.50
N GLU A 29 4.27 9.59 2.56
CA GLU A 29 3.61 8.29 2.53
C GLU A 29 2.10 8.43 2.28
N SER A 30 1.43 9.44 2.84
CA SER A 30 0.00 9.67 2.62
C SER A 30 -0.33 9.91 1.14
N ILE A 31 0.47 10.72 0.43
CA ILE A 31 0.33 10.95 -1.01
C ILE A 31 0.64 9.66 -1.78
N LEU A 32 1.74 8.97 -1.44
CA LEU A 32 2.10 7.71 -2.07
C LEU A 32 1.04 6.62 -1.86
N CYS A 33 0.38 6.59 -0.70
CA CYS A 33 -0.64 5.60 -0.37
C CYS A 33 -2.04 6.00 -0.85
N SER A 34 -2.22 7.23 -1.34
CA SER A 34 -3.50 7.67 -1.87
C SER A 34 -3.94 6.76 -3.02
N SER A 35 -5.08 6.11 -2.83
CA SER A 35 -5.64 5.14 -3.77
C SER A 35 -4.67 4.02 -4.21
N ILE A 36 -3.67 3.66 -3.38
CA ILE A 36 -2.66 2.63 -3.72
C ILE A 36 -3.27 1.28 -4.08
N THR A 37 -4.39 0.94 -3.45
CA THR A 37 -5.14 -0.29 -3.73
C THR A 37 -5.75 -0.32 -5.14
N VAL A 38 -5.88 0.84 -5.79
CA VAL A 38 -6.49 0.99 -7.13
C VAL A 38 -5.41 0.97 -8.20
N TRP A 39 -4.34 1.76 -8.04
CA TRP A 39 -3.34 1.94 -9.10
C TRP A 39 -2.18 0.93 -9.05
N PHE A 40 -1.84 0.34 -7.89
CA PHE A 40 -0.62 -0.47 -7.76
C PHE A 40 -0.62 -1.72 -8.64
N GLY A 41 -1.76 -2.40 -8.76
CA GLY A 41 -1.88 -3.59 -9.62
C GLY A 41 -1.70 -3.27 -11.11
N SER A 42 -2.10 -2.07 -11.54
CA SER A 42 -1.98 -1.60 -12.92
C SER A 42 -0.65 -0.91 -13.22
N ALA A 43 0.09 -0.47 -12.20
CA ALA A 43 1.37 0.22 -12.37
C ALA A 43 2.44 -0.70 -12.98
N THR A 44 3.21 -0.14 -13.92
CA THR A 44 4.30 -0.87 -14.58
C THR A 44 5.44 -1.13 -13.59
N LYS A 45 6.34 -2.06 -13.96
CA LYS A 45 7.59 -2.29 -13.20
C LYS A 45 8.43 -1.01 -13.09
N MET A 46 8.40 -0.17 -14.12
CA MET A 46 9.11 1.11 -14.12
C MET A 46 8.50 2.10 -13.13
N ASP A 47 7.17 2.22 -13.08
CA ASP A 47 6.49 3.11 -12.14
C ASP A 47 6.79 2.72 -10.70
N LYS A 48 6.66 1.43 -10.38
CA LYS A 48 6.98 0.88 -9.05
C LYS A 48 8.43 1.17 -8.65
N ARG A 49 9.38 1.03 -9.60
CA ARG A 49 10.79 1.38 -9.36
C ARG A 49 11.00 2.88 -9.13
N ARG A 50 10.27 3.76 -9.83
CA ARG A 50 10.33 5.21 -9.64
C ARG A 50 9.81 5.60 -8.26
N LEU A 51 8.68 5.05 -7.84
CA LEU A 51 8.11 5.24 -6.50
C LEU A 51 9.04 4.70 -5.41
N GLN A 52 9.64 3.52 -5.60
CA GLN A 52 10.59 2.97 -4.64
C GLN A 52 11.83 3.87 -4.47
N ARG A 53 12.27 4.56 -5.52
CA ARG A 53 13.38 5.53 -5.41
C ARG A 53 13.01 6.73 -4.53
N ILE A 54 11.75 7.18 -4.53
CA ILE A 54 11.28 8.25 -3.64
C ILE A 54 11.43 7.80 -2.19
N ILE A 55 10.93 6.60 -1.86
CA ILE A 55 11.03 6.01 -0.52
C ILE A 55 12.50 5.83 -0.10
N LYS A 56 13.33 5.23 -0.96
CA LYS A 56 14.78 5.06 -0.68
C LYS A 56 15.47 6.39 -0.44
N THR A 57 15.10 7.43 -1.17
CA THR A 57 15.67 8.77 -0.97
C THR A 57 15.23 9.36 0.37
N ALA A 58 13.96 9.20 0.75
CA ALA A 58 13.46 9.62 2.05
C ALA A 58 14.19 8.88 3.19
N GLY A 59 14.31 7.55 3.10
CA GLY A 59 15.03 6.75 4.09
C GLY A 59 16.49 7.18 4.28
N LYS A 60 17.19 7.55 3.19
CA LYS A 60 18.54 8.12 3.26
C LYS A 60 18.61 9.48 3.98
N ILE A 61 17.62 10.34 3.77
CA ILE A 61 17.56 11.66 4.44
C ILE A 61 17.30 11.49 5.93
N ILE A 62 16.40 10.57 6.28
CA ILE A 62 15.98 10.28 7.65
C ILE A 62 17.05 9.47 8.40
N GLY A 63 17.81 8.63 7.70
CA GLY A 63 18.70 7.64 8.28
C GLY A 63 17.98 6.40 8.80
N ALA A 64 16.81 6.06 8.25
CA ALA A 64 15.98 4.94 8.66
C ALA A 64 15.54 4.08 7.48
N GLN A 65 15.28 2.79 7.73
CA GLN A 65 14.61 1.93 6.76
C GLN A 65 13.12 2.26 6.75
N LEU A 66 12.58 2.48 5.56
CA LEU A 66 11.15 2.78 5.35
C LEU A 66 10.50 1.63 4.59
N PRO A 67 9.20 1.36 4.82
CA PRO A 67 8.46 0.32 4.10
C PRO A 67 8.55 0.54 2.58
N SER A 68 8.81 -0.51 1.84
CA SER A 68 8.79 -0.50 0.38
C SER A 68 7.39 -0.20 -0.17
N VAL A 69 7.30 0.23 -1.42
CA VAL A 69 6.02 0.48 -2.10
C VAL A 69 5.15 -0.79 -2.09
N GLN A 70 5.77 -1.97 -2.16
CA GLN A 70 5.08 -3.25 -2.11
C GLN A 70 4.53 -3.55 -0.72
N GLU A 71 5.31 -3.31 0.34
CA GLU A 71 4.83 -3.48 1.73
C GLU A 71 3.69 -2.51 2.05
N LEU A 72 3.80 -1.26 1.61
CA LEU A 72 2.73 -0.27 1.73
C LEU A 72 1.45 -0.75 1.01
N TYR A 73 1.58 -1.25 -0.22
CA TYR A 73 0.46 -1.81 -0.96
C TYR A 73 -0.18 -3.01 -0.23
N ILE A 74 0.63 -3.97 0.24
CA ILE A 74 0.14 -5.16 0.95
C ILE A 74 -0.59 -4.75 2.23
N SER A 75 0.02 -3.89 3.04
CA SER A 75 -0.54 -3.40 4.30
C SER A 75 -1.88 -2.68 4.07
N ARG A 76 -1.94 -1.73 3.13
CA ARG A 76 -3.15 -0.96 2.82
C ARG A 76 -4.24 -1.85 2.21
N THR A 77 -3.88 -2.80 1.35
CA THR A 77 -4.82 -3.73 0.73
C THR A 77 -5.40 -4.69 1.76
N ARG A 78 -4.58 -5.28 2.63
CA ARG A 78 -5.02 -6.16 3.71
C ARG A 78 -5.93 -5.41 4.67
N LYS A 79 -5.52 -4.22 5.14
CA LYS A 79 -6.35 -3.39 6.03
C LYS A 79 -7.72 -3.08 5.41
N LYS A 80 -7.76 -2.65 4.15
CA LYS A 80 -9.01 -2.35 3.45
C LYS A 80 -9.89 -3.59 3.29
N ALA A 81 -9.30 -4.73 2.94
CA ALA A 81 -10.02 -6.00 2.79
C ALA A 81 -10.63 -6.46 4.12
N VAL A 82 -9.83 -6.44 5.20
CA VAL A 82 -10.31 -6.77 6.56
C VAL A 82 -11.49 -5.89 6.96
N ASN A 83 -11.41 -4.57 6.72
CA ASN A 83 -12.52 -3.66 7.01
C ASN A 83 -13.79 -4.02 6.22
N ILE A 84 -13.66 -4.40 4.95
CA ILE A 84 -14.81 -4.82 4.12
C ILE A 84 -15.40 -6.14 4.63
N VAL A 85 -14.57 -7.09 5.06
CA VAL A 85 -15.03 -8.38 5.59
C VAL A 85 -15.74 -8.19 6.94
N GLN A 86 -15.24 -7.30 7.79
CA GLN A 86 -15.81 -7.03 9.11
C GLN A 86 -17.10 -6.21 9.04
N ASP A 87 -17.29 -5.42 7.98
CA ASP A 87 -18.50 -4.65 7.75
C ASP A 87 -19.52 -5.44 6.93
N ALA A 88 -20.47 -6.08 7.61
CA ALA A 88 -21.55 -6.84 6.97
C ALA A 88 -22.44 -5.95 6.07
N THR A 89 -22.52 -4.64 6.33
CA THR A 89 -23.34 -3.71 5.53
C THR A 89 -22.64 -3.27 4.24
N HIS A 90 -21.34 -3.54 4.12
CA HIS A 90 -20.59 -3.16 2.94
C HIS A 90 -21.07 -3.95 1.71
N PRO A 91 -21.39 -3.32 0.58
CA PRO A 91 -21.97 -3.99 -0.59
C PRO A 91 -21.05 -5.08 -1.18
N ALA A 92 -19.74 -4.91 -1.03
CA ALA A 92 -18.74 -5.86 -1.50
C ALA A 92 -18.32 -6.92 -0.46
N SER A 93 -18.92 -6.96 0.73
CA SER A 93 -18.63 -8.01 1.74
C SER A 93 -18.91 -9.41 1.17
N THR A 94 -19.95 -9.51 0.34
CA THR A 94 -20.33 -10.71 -0.41
C THR A 94 -19.24 -11.24 -1.34
N LEU A 95 -18.26 -10.44 -1.76
CA LEU A 95 -17.15 -10.94 -2.59
C LEU A 95 -16.14 -11.78 -1.80
N PHE A 96 -16.16 -11.72 -0.46
CA PHE A 96 -15.23 -12.40 0.43
C PHE A 96 -15.89 -13.63 1.08
N HIS A 97 -16.11 -14.68 0.30
CA HIS A 97 -16.67 -15.93 0.82
C HIS A 97 -15.59 -16.86 1.38
N LEU A 98 -15.67 -17.23 2.66
CA LEU A 98 -14.85 -18.28 3.23
C LEU A 98 -15.25 -19.66 2.67
N LEU A 99 -14.25 -20.51 2.45
CA LEU A 99 -14.47 -21.93 2.15
C LEU A 99 -14.94 -22.67 3.41
N PRO A 100 -15.54 -23.88 3.28
CA PRO A 100 -16.05 -24.65 4.43
C PRO A 100 -15.02 -24.89 5.55
N SER A 101 -13.72 -24.89 5.21
CA SER A 101 -12.64 -25.01 6.20
C SER A 101 -12.46 -23.78 7.09
N GLY A 102 -13.07 -22.64 6.76
CA GLY A 102 -12.94 -21.38 7.49
C GLY A 102 -11.58 -20.68 7.35
N ARG A 103 -10.63 -21.27 6.61
CA ARG A 103 -9.22 -20.79 6.56
C ARG A 103 -8.90 -19.90 5.36
N ARG A 104 -9.61 -20.07 4.25
CA ARG A 104 -9.30 -19.40 2.98
C ARG A 104 -10.56 -18.85 2.36
N TYR A 105 -10.43 -17.71 1.71
CA TYR A 105 -11.45 -17.11 0.86
C TYR A 105 -11.46 -17.75 -0.52
N ARG A 106 -12.65 -17.85 -1.11
CA ARG A 106 -12.86 -18.31 -2.48
C ARG A 106 -12.23 -17.32 -3.46
N SER A 107 -11.28 -17.79 -4.26
CA SER A 107 -10.68 -16.99 -5.32
C SER A 107 -11.72 -16.55 -6.36
N LEU A 108 -11.61 -15.30 -6.81
CA LEU A 108 -12.44 -14.79 -7.90
C LEU A 108 -11.91 -15.27 -9.25
N TYR A 109 -12.82 -15.73 -10.10
CA TYR A 109 -12.48 -16.05 -11.48
C TYR A 109 -12.25 -14.77 -12.29
N THR A 110 -11.12 -14.70 -13.00
CA THR A 110 -10.74 -13.52 -13.79
C THR A 110 -10.31 -13.92 -15.20
N LYS A 111 -10.94 -13.34 -16.24
CA LYS A 111 -10.58 -13.59 -17.65
C LYS A 111 -9.42 -12.75 -18.16
N THR A 112 -9.17 -11.59 -17.56
CA THR A 112 -8.17 -10.63 -18.03
C THR A 112 -7.18 -10.29 -16.93
N THR A 113 -5.93 -10.01 -17.33
CA THR A 113 -4.88 -9.53 -16.43
C THR A 113 -5.29 -8.24 -15.72
N ARG A 114 -6.01 -7.35 -16.43
CA ARG A 114 -6.55 -6.11 -15.84
C ARG A 114 -7.48 -6.39 -14.66
N HIS A 115 -8.42 -7.32 -14.79
CA HIS A 115 -9.32 -7.66 -13.69
C HIS A 115 -8.58 -8.40 -12.57
N LYS A 116 -7.68 -9.34 -12.91
CA LYS A 116 -6.81 -10.04 -11.95
C LYS A 116 -6.00 -9.07 -11.07
N ASN A 117 -5.51 -7.99 -11.66
CA ASN A 117 -4.71 -6.98 -10.98
C ASN A 117 -5.56 -5.91 -10.27
N SER A 118 -6.89 -6.01 -10.29
CA SER A 118 -7.75 -5.11 -9.53
C SER A 118 -7.77 -5.46 -8.04
N PHE A 119 -8.39 -4.59 -7.24
CA PHE A 119 -8.41 -4.70 -5.78
C PHE A 119 -8.92 -6.06 -5.27
N PHE A 120 -10.12 -6.50 -5.65
CA PHE A 120 -10.75 -7.66 -5.00
C PHE A 120 -10.01 -8.98 -5.22
N PRO A 121 -9.63 -9.38 -6.46
CA PRO A 121 -8.86 -10.62 -6.65
C PRO A 121 -7.51 -10.57 -5.95
N SER A 122 -6.84 -9.40 -5.96
CA SER A 122 -5.57 -9.22 -5.26
C SER A 122 -5.72 -9.29 -3.74
N ALA A 123 -6.75 -8.67 -3.18
CA ALA A 123 -7.05 -8.69 -1.76
C ALA A 123 -7.33 -10.10 -1.26
N ILE A 124 -8.16 -10.87 -1.97
CA ILE A 124 -8.45 -12.27 -1.64
C ILE A 124 -7.18 -13.11 -1.67
N SER A 125 -6.34 -12.94 -2.70
CA SER A 125 -5.05 -13.60 -2.79
C SER A 125 -4.16 -13.28 -1.58
N LEU A 126 -4.07 -12.00 -1.19
CA LEU A 126 -3.27 -11.55 -0.05
C LEU A 126 -3.80 -12.01 1.32
N LEU A 127 -5.11 -12.26 1.46
CA LEU A 127 -5.71 -12.81 2.68
C LEU A 127 -5.56 -14.33 2.78
N ASN A 128 -5.31 -15.00 1.65
CA ASN A 128 -5.08 -16.45 1.59
C ASN A 128 -3.62 -16.86 1.80
N LEU A 129 -2.69 -15.88 1.83
CA LEU A 129 -1.30 -16.03 2.24
C LEU A 129 -1.19 -16.02 3.77
#